data_AF-A0A950N288-F1
#
_entry.id   AF-A0A950N288-F1
#
_cell.length_a   1.000
_cell.length_b   1.000
_cell.length_c   1.000
_cell.angle_alpha   90.00
_cell.angle_beta   90.00
_cell.angle_gamma   90.00
#
_symmetry.space_group_name_H-M   'P 1'
#
loop_
_entity.id
_entity.type
_entity.pdbx_description
1 polymer ?
#
loop_
_entity_poly.entity_id
_entity_poly.type
_entity_poly.pdbx_seq_one_letter_code
_entity_poly.pdbx_strand_id
1 'polypeptide(L)'
;MKKISTTIAALLLACGAAAAQDVNALIEKLKDKDQVDSAQAELLKAGEGAVAPLRAAAAASQDAAFRKNAASVADRLETRKAAAGLAAAWGDRWYALFINNLKCGWVHLKAEEKDGKLAFTDELYIQPTKDQSMTVKVGLLCNPDEYLSPVKITLESTGGENSGQIEAKVKEDRLIVTQSGEMKAHKIQPNLVVDMALLRLVTILPKTAEYPIGLLELVKPKIKESAAVKFDKEEQVEVLGQKVTARRYIVSDGESEDRFYWAGSAGHLYRVQAGAIEAVLSDEKKAKDLDTKE
;
A
#
# COMPACT_ATOMS: atom_id res chain seq x y z
N MET A 1 8.25 44.75 -26.71
CA MET A 1 8.27 44.50 -25.24
C MET A 1 6.83 44.33 -24.78
N LYS A 2 6.37 43.09 -24.60
CA LYS A 2 4.99 42.80 -24.16
C LYS A 2 4.91 42.98 -22.65
N LYS A 3 4.12 43.95 -22.20
CA LYS A 3 3.78 44.17 -20.78
C LYS A 3 2.96 42.98 -20.30
N ILE A 4 3.56 42.13 -19.47
CA ILE A 4 2.83 41.11 -18.73
C ILE A 4 2.02 41.85 -17.65
N SER A 5 0.70 41.66 -17.71
CA SER A 5 -0.27 42.32 -16.84
C SER A 5 -0.01 41.98 -15.37
N THR A 6 0.01 43.01 -14.52
CA THR A 6 0.12 42.97 -13.06
C THR A 6 -0.92 42.06 -12.39
N THR A 7 -1.97 41.67 -13.11
CA THR A 7 -3.01 40.75 -12.65
C THR A 7 -2.54 39.29 -12.54
N ILE A 8 -1.53 38.87 -13.31
CA ILE A 8 -1.00 37.48 -13.25
C ILE A 8 -0.07 37.29 -12.05
N ALA A 9 0.65 38.35 -11.64
CA ALA A 9 1.45 38.32 -10.42
C ALA A 9 0.58 38.18 -9.15
N ALA A 10 -0.60 38.80 -9.12
CA ALA A 10 -1.55 38.67 -8.01
C ALA A 10 -2.20 37.27 -7.91
N LEU A 11 -2.40 36.58 -9.04
CA LEU A 11 -2.95 35.21 -9.03
C LEU A 11 -1.90 34.17 -8.62
N LEU A 12 -0.61 34.40 -8.94
CA LEU A 12 0.51 33.60 -8.44
C LEU A 12 0.80 33.82 -6.95
N LEU A 13 0.46 34.99 -6.39
CA LEU A 13 0.50 35.28 -4.96
C LEU A 13 -0.71 34.72 -4.18
N ALA A 14 -1.82 34.43 -4.85
CA ALA A 14 -3.00 33.82 -4.23
C ALA A 14 -2.93 32.28 -4.14
N CYS A 15 -1.96 31.64 -4.81
CA CYS A 15 -1.69 30.20 -4.70
C CYS A 15 -0.54 29.85 -3.74
N GLY A 16 0.00 30.83 -3.00
CA GLY A 16 1.24 30.67 -2.24
C GLY A 16 1.23 31.35 -0.88
N ALA A 17 0.30 30.97 -0.01
CA ALA A 17 0.45 31.08 1.44
C ALA A 17 -0.71 30.33 2.10
N ALA A 18 -0.61 29.01 2.21
CA ALA A 18 -1.18 28.38 3.41
C ALA A 18 -0.52 29.14 4.57
N ALA A 19 -1.31 29.86 5.38
CA ALA A 19 -0.80 30.59 6.54
C ALA A 19 0.18 29.66 7.25
N ALA A 20 1.44 30.08 7.39
CA ALA A 20 2.45 29.29 8.07
C ALA A 20 1.89 29.01 9.47
N GLN A 21 1.33 27.82 9.67
CA GLN A 21 0.77 27.43 10.95
C GLN A 21 1.93 27.49 11.92
N ASP A 22 1.76 28.20 13.03
CA ASP A 22 2.78 28.29 14.06
C ASP A 22 2.91 26.92 14.74
N VAL A 23 3.78 26.10 14.16
CA VAL A 23 4.08 24.74 14.59
C VAL A 23 4.43 24.72 16.07
N ASN A 24 5.17 25.71 16.58
CA ASN A 24 5.56 25.76 17.97
C ASN A 24 4.35 25.99 18.89
N ALA A 25 3.44 26.89 18.49
CA ALA A 25 2.19 27.10 19.23
C ALA A 25 1.30 25.83 19.24
N LEU A 26 1.27 25.08 18.14
CA LEU A 26 0.55 23.80 18.08
C LEU A 26 1.21 22.70 18.93
N ILE A 27 2.54 22.65 18.97
CA ILE A 27 3.28 21.75 19.85
C ILE A 27 2.98 22.06 21.31
N GLU A 28 2.92 23.33 21.70
CA GLU A 28 2.56 23.70 23.08
C GLU A 28 1.14 23.24 23.45
N LYS A 29 0.19 23.29 22.52
CA LYS A 29 -1.17 22.76 22.73
C LYS A 29 -1.23 21.25 22.96
N LEU A 30 -0.23 20.47 22.49
CA LEU A 30 -0.17 19.03 22.79
C LEU A 30 0.06 18.71 24.27
N LYS A 31 0.46 19.69 25.08
CA LYS A 31 0.60 19.54 26.55
C LYS A 31 -0.75 19.62 27.26
N ASP A 32 -1.75 20.24 26.63
CA ASP A 32 -3.10 20.38 27.16
C ASP A 32 -3.96 19.20 26.72
N LYS A 33 -4.45 18.42 27.70
CA LYS A 33 -5.25 17.21 27.47
C LYS A 33 -6.53 17.49 26.69
N ASP A 34 -7.13 18.66 26.86
CA ASP A 34 -8.40 19.01 26.21
C ASP A 34 -8.20 19.46 24.76
N GLN A 35 -6.94 19.71 24.36
CA GLN A 35 -6.59 20.21 23.02
C GLN A 35 -5.70 19.25 22.22
N VAL A 36 -5.38 18.06 22.77
CA VAL A 36 -4.47 17.11 22.10
C VAL A 36 -4.97 16.75 20.70
N ASP A 37 -6.22 16.33 20.56
CA ASP A 37 -6.73 15.81 19.28
C ASP A 37 -6.79 16.89 18.19
N SER A 38 -7.19 18.12 18.56
CA SER A 38 -7.22 19.25 17.64
C SER A 38 -5.82 19.69 17.24
N ALA A 39 -4.87 19.74 18.20
CA ALA A 39 -3.48 20.06 17.94
C ALA A 39 -2.80 19.01 17.04
N GLN A 40 -3.06 17.72 17.26
CA GLN A 40 -2.57 16.64 16.40
C GLN A 40 -3.08 16.80 14.97
N ALA A 41 -4.37 17.04 14.78
CA ALA A 41 -4.96 17.23 13.45
C ALA A 41 -4.39 18.47 12.73
N GLU A 42 -4.13 19.55 13.44
CA GLU A 42 -3.52 20.75 12.88
C GLU A 42 -2.03 20.57 12.55
N LEU A 43 -1.27 19.86 13.40
CA LEU A 43 0.13 19.52 13.12
C LEU A 43 0.27 18.60 11.91
N LEU A 44 -0.64 17.64 11.73
CA LEU A 44 -0.69 16.80 10.53
C LEU A 44 -0.95 17.62 9.26
N LYS A 45 -1.68 18.74 9.35
CA LYS A 45 -1.88 19.69 8.24
C LYS A 45 -0.65 20.56 7.98
N ALA A 46 0.09 20.93 9.02
CA ALA A 46 1.32 21.71 8.90
C ALA A 46 2.43 20.95 8.11
N GLY A 47 2.36 19.62 8.09
CA GLY A 47 3.18 18.78 7.20
C GLY A 47 4.62 18.57 7.69
N GLU A 48 5.52 18.21 6.78
CA GLU A 48 6.90 17.77 7.10
C GLU A 48 7.68 18.79 7.93
N GLY A 49 7.42 20.09 7.74
CA GLY A 49 8.07 21.16 8.50
C GLY A 49 7.90 21.05 10.02
N ALA A 50 6.91 20.29 10.50
CA ALA A 50 6.66 20.06 11.91
C ALA A 50 7.49 18.91 12.53
N VAL A 51 8.10 18.04 11.72
CA VAL A 51 8.81 16.83 12.20
C VAL A 51 9.98 17.17 13.13
N ALA A 52 10.94 17.98 12.66
CA ALA A 52 12.12 18.32 13.45
C ALA A 52 11.76 19.07 14.76
N PRO A 53 10.86 20.07 14.75
CA PRO A 53 10.36 20.69 15.97
C PRO A 53 9.70 19.71 16.96
N LEU A 54 8.86 18.78 16.47
CA LEU A 54 8.21 17.77 17.31
C LEU A 54 9.21 16.83 17.98
N ARG A 55 10.20 16.34 17.22
CA ARG A 55 11.28 15.47 17.74
C ARG A 55 12.10 16.19 18.81
N ALA A 56 12.46 17.46 18.58
CA ALA A 56 13.20 18.27 19.54
C ALA A 56 12.39 18.51 20.83
N ALA A 57 11.11 18.85 20.70
CA ALA A 57 10.22 19.07 21.84
C ALA A 57 10.00 17.79 22.65
N ALA A 58 9.81 16.64 22.00
CA ALA A 58 9.70 15.34 22.66
C ALA A 58 10.98 14.97 23.42
N ALA A 59 12.16 15.22 22.84
CA ALA A 59 13.43 14.94 23.49
C ALA A 59 13.68 15.84 24.72
N ALA A 60 13.22 17.09 24.70
CA ALA A 60 13.39 18.06 25.78
C ALA A 60 12.38 17.91 26.93
N SER A 61 11.26 17.21 26.72
CA SER A 61 10.18 17.10 27.71
C SER A 61 10.38 15.92 28.67
N GLN A 62 10.02 16.13 29.93
CA GLN A 62 9.97 15.06 30.94
C GLN A 62 8.59 14.39 31.04
N ASP A 63 7.55 14.98 30.45
CA ASP A 63 6.19 14.43 30.45
C ASP A 63 6.07 13.25 29.47
N ALA A 64 5.78 12.07 30.00
CA ALA A 64 5.63 10.85 29.22
C ALA A 64 4.43 10.90 28.26
N ALA A 65 3.31 11.51 28.64
CA ALA A 65 2.11 11.61 27.80
C ALA A 65 2.37 12.53 26.60
N PHE A 66 2.92 13.71 26.88
CA PHE A 66 3.35 14.64 25.83
C PHE A 66 4.36 13.99 24.87
N ARG A 67 5.40 13.31 25.39
CA ARG A 67 6.39 12.63 24.55
C ARG A 67 5.76 11.61 23.61
N LYS A 68 4.83 10.80 24.13
CA LYS A 68 4.09 9.82 23.32
C LYS A 68 3.28 10.51 22.21
N ASN A 69 2.56 11.57 22.54
CA ASN A 69 1.73 12.31 21.58
C ASN A 69 2.59 12.99 20.50
N ALA A 70 3.64 13.72 20.89
CA ALA A 70 4.54 14.40 19.96
C ALA A 70 5.30 13.41 19.06
N ALA A 71 5.80 12.30 19.61
CA ALA A 71 6.44 11.24 18.83
C ALA A 71 5.45 10.61 17.84
N SER A 72 4.23 10.28 18.27
CA SER A 72 3.18 9.73 17.39
C SER A 72 2.88 10.64 16.19
N VAL A 73 2.75 11.95 16.39
CA VAL A 73 2.53 12.90 15.29
C VAL A 73 3.76 12.97 14.37
N ALA A 74 4.97 13.01 14.92
CA ALA A 74 6.20 13.02 14.12
C ALA A 74 6.33 11.75 13.27
N ASP A 75 6.08 10.57 13.87
CA ASP A 75 6.11 9.28 13.19
C ASP A 75 5.07 9.25 12.05
N ARG A 76 3.85 9.76 12.28
CA ARG A 76 2.82 9.88 11.24
C ARG A 76 3.22 10.81 10.10
N LEU A 77 3.85 11.95 10.40
CA LEU A 77 4.33 12.89 9.39
C LEU A 77 5.48 12.32 8.55
N GLU A 78 6.42 11.62 9.19
CA GLU A 78 7.49 10.89 8.50
C GLU A 78 6.94 9.75 7.64
N THR A 79 5.95 9.02 8.17
CA THR A 79 5.20 8.00 7.42
C THR A 79 4.52 8.62 6.21
N ARG A 80 3.88 9.79 6.35
CA ARG A 80 3.24 10.54 5.26
C ARG A 80 4.25 11.02 4.21
N LYS A 81 5.44 11.46 4.64
CA LYS A 81 6.53 11.83 3.72
C LYS A 81 7.00 10.62 2.93
N ALA A 82 7.26 9.50 3.61
CA ALA A 82 7.60 8.25 2.95
C ALA A 82 6.49 7.87 1.96
N ALA A 83 5.23 8.00 2.38
CA ALA A 83 4.02 7.70 1.62
C ALA A 83 3.84 8.55 0.35
N ALA A 84 4.10 9.85 0.43
CA ALA A 84 4.02 10.76 -0.73
C ALA A 84 5.04 10.41 -1.81
N GLY A 85 6.20 9.86 -1.43
CA GLY A 85 7.18 9.33 -2.37
C GLY A 85 6.75 8.01 -3.03
N LEU A 86 5.81 7.27 -2.44
CA LEU A 86 5.43 5.92 -2.87
C LEU A 86 4.70 5.91 -4.21
N ALA A 87 3.69 6.78 -4.37
CA ALA A 87 2.93 6.85 -5.61
C ALA A 87 3.84 7.17 -6.81
N ALA A 88 4.78 8.11 -6.64
CA ALA A 88 5.73 8.48 -7.68
C ALA A 88 6.83 7.44 -7.93
N ALA A 89 7.35 6.79 -6.88
CA ALA A 89 8.42 5.79 -7.01
C ALA A 89 7.94 4.49 -7.66
N TRP A 90 6.68 4.11 -7.44
CA TRP A 90 6.13 2.87 -7.98
C TRP A 90 5.31 3.07 -9.23
N GLY A 91 4.47 4.12 -9.28
CA GLY A 91 3.65 4.43 -10.44
C GLY A 91 2.79 3.25 -10.89
N ASP A 92 2.96 2.86 -12.14
CA ASP A 92 2.18 1.83 -12.83
C ASP A 92 3.13 0.67 -13.19
N ARG A 93 2.93 -0.49 -12.57
CA ARG A 93 3.81 -1.67 -12.71
C ARG A 93 3.07 -2.86 -13.29
N TRP A 94 3.59 -3.41 -14.37
CA TRP A 94 3.08 -4.62 -14.99
C TRP A 94 4.05 -5.78 -14.80
N TYR A 95 3.50 -6.96 -14.56
CA TYR A 95 4.27 -8.17 -14.38
C TYR A 95 3.65 -9.28 -15.21
N ALA A 96 4.43 -9.98 -16.01
CA ALA A 96 3.99 -11.26 -16.56
C ALA A 96 4.08 -12.34 -15.47
N LEU A 97 3.04 -13.16 -15.33
CA LEU A 97 3.00 -14.28 -14.39
C LEU A 97 3.40 -15.57 -15.10
N PHE A 98 4.41 -16.26 -14.56
CA PHE A 98 4.83 -17.57 -15.01
C PHE A 98 4.70 -18.60 -13.90
N ILE A 99 4.06 -19.73 -14.21
CA ILE A 99 4.03 -20.92 -13.35
C ILE A 99 4.70 -22.04 -14.15
N ASN A 100 5.69 -22.72 -13.56
CA ASN A 100 6.48 -23.76 -14.23
C ASN A 100 7.07 -23.30 -15.59
N ASN A 101 7.55 -22.05 -15.67
CA ASN A 101 8.07 -21.41 -16.89
C ASN A 101 7.05 -21.20 -18.02
N LEU A 102 5.76 -21.45 -17.78
CA LEU A 102 4.69 -21.14 -18.73
C LEU A 102 4.01 -19.84 -18.34
N LYS A 103 3.92 -18.90 -19.28
CA LYS A 103 3.19 -17.65 -19.07
C LYS A 103 1.71 -17.98 -18.92
N CYS A 104 1.14 -17.70 -17.75
CA CYS A 104 -0.23 -18.07 -17.41
C CYS A 104 -1.06 -16.86 -16.96
N GLY A 105 -0.50 -15.66 -16.99
CA GLY A 105 -1.24 -14.47 -16.59
C GLY A 105 -0.40 -13.20 -16.58
N TRP A 106 -0.94 -12.19 -15.92
CA TRP A 106 -0.24 -10.96 -15.58
C TRP A 106 -0.76 -10.37 -14.27
N VAL A 107 0.08 -9.59 -13.61
CA VAL A 107 -0.27 -8.77 -12.45
C VAL A 107 0.00 -7.31 -12.80
N HIS A 108 -0.91 -6.43 -12.47
CA HIS A 108 -0.78 -4.99 -12.61
C HIS A 108 -0.92 -4.37 -11.22
N LEU A 109 0.12 -3.67 -10.75
CA LEU A 109 0.10 -2.97 -9.49
C LEU A 109 0.21 -1.47 -9.78
N LYS A 110 -0.85 -0.71 -9.55
CA LYS A 110 -0.88 0.73 -9.78
C LYS A 110 -1.03 1.49 -8.47
N ALA A 111 -0.18 2.48 -8.23
CA ALA A 111 -0.30 3.40 -7.10
C ALA A 111 -0.42 4.84 -7.63
N GLU A 112 -1.41 5.57 -7.16
CA GLU A 112 -1.60 6.98 -7.53
C GLU A 112 -2.17 7.80 -6.36
N GLU A 113 -1.91 9.10 -6.37
CA GLU A 113 -2.62 10.02 -5.49
C GLU A 113 -3.95 10.41 -6.14
N LYS A 114 -5.05 10.22 -5.39
CA LYS A 114 -6.41 10.58 -5.81
C LYS A 114 -7.13 11.27 -4.66
N ASP A 115 -7.58 12.50 -4.88
CA ASP A 115 -8.31 13.30 -3.89
C ASP A 115 -7.58 13.43 -2.54
N GLY A 116 -6.25 13.57 -2.57
CA GLY A 116 -5.42 13.65 -1.37
C GLY A 116 -5.28 12.34 -0.59
N LYS A 117 -5.63 11.21 -1.20
CA LYS A 117 -5.47 9.84 -0.68
C LYS A 117 -4.58 9.02 -1.59
N LEU A 118 -4.01 7.95 -1.06
CA LEU A 118 -3.29 6.97 -1.85
C LEU A 118 -4.27 5.90 -2.34
N ALA A 119 -4.39 5.77 -3.65
CA ALA A 119 -5.19 4.75 -4.30
C ALA A 119 -4.26 3.68 -4.87
N PHE A 120 -4.46 2.44 -4.43
CA PHE A 120 -3.84 1.26 -4.99
C PHE A 120 -4.87 0.52 -5.82
N THR A 121 -4.59 0.30 -7.09
CA THR A 121 -5.41 -0.55 -7.97
C THR A 121 -4.55 -1.70 -8.43
N ASP A 122 -4.87 -2.89 -7.94
CA ASP A 122 -4.15 -4.12 -8.22
C ASP A 122 -5.04 -5.02 -9.08
N GLU A 123 -4.56 -5.42 -10.25
CA GLU A 123 -5.28 -6.31 -11.14
C GLU A 123 -4.46 -7.58 -11.36
N LEU A 124 -5.09 -8.74 -11.21
CA LEU A 124 -4.52 -10.05 -11.48
C LEU A 124 -5.36 -10.70 -12.56
N TYR A 125 -4.71 -11.07 -13.66
CA TYR A 125 -5.26 -11.91 -14.68
C TYR A 125 -4.57 -13.27 -14.66
N ILE A 126 -5.34 -14.35 -14.64
CA ILE A 126 -4.84 -15.71 -14.78
C ILE A 126 -5.64 -16.42 -15.87
N GLN A 127 -4.93 -17.01 -16.81
CA GLN A 127 -5.44 -17.88 -17.86
C GLN A 127 -4.71 -19.23 -17.75
N PRO A 128 -5.21 -20.16 -16.91
CA PRO A 128 -4.60 -21.48 -16.78
C PRO A 128 -4.72 -22.32 -18.05
N THR A 129 -5.77 -22.10 -18.86
CA THR A 129 -6.00 -22.78 -20.14
C THR A 129 -6.62 -21.79 -21.15
N LYS A 130 -6.65 -22.13 -22.45
CA LYS A 130 -7.24 -21.26 -23.47
C LYS A 130 -8.71 -20.90 -23.17
N ASP A 131 -9.45 -21.85 -22.61
CA ASP A 131 -10.90 -21.71 -22.38
C ASP A 131 -11.27 -21.16 -21.01
N GLN A 132 -10.30 -21.01 -20.10
CA GLN A 132 -10.54 -20.53 -18.74
C GLN A 132 -9.66 -19.33 -18.44
N SER A 133 -10.30 -18.23 -18.08
CA SER A 133 -9.61 -17.06 -17.57
C SER A 133 -10.37 -16.46 -16.39
N MET A 134 -9.63 -15.77 -15.54
CA MET A 134 -10.13 -15.05 -14.40
C MET A 134 -9.37 -13.73 -14.31
N THR A 135 -10.09 -12.65 -14.12
CA THR A 135 -9.52 -11.36 -13.74
C THR A 135 -10.03 -11.00 -12.36
N VAL A 136 -9.14 -10.54 -11.50
CA VAL A 136 -9.47 -10.02 -10.18
C VAL A 136 -8.86 -8.64 -10.04
N LYS A 137 -9.69 -7.67 -9.69
CA LYS A 137 -9.29 -6.29 -9.44
C LYS A 137 -9.54 -5.96 -7.99
N VAL A 138 -8.50 -5.49 -7.30
CA VAL A 138 -8.54 -5.01 -5.92
C VAL A 138 -8.23 -3.53 -5.93
N GLY A 139 -9.14 -2.73 -5.38
CA GLY A 139 -8.92 -1.31 -5.12
C GLY A 139 -8.76 -1.08 -3.62
N LEU A 140 -7.66 -0.48 -3.20
CA LEU A 140 -7.45 -0.03 -1.83
C LEU A 140 -7.31 1.48 -1.84
N LEU A 141 -8.07 2.15 -0.98
CA LEU A 141 -7.95 3.59 -0.76
C LEU A 141 -7.47 3.81 0.66
N CYS A 142 -6.31 4.47 0.82
CA CYS A 142 -5.68 4.68 2.11
C CYS A 142 -5.48 6.18 2.36
N ASN A 143 -5.48 6.57 3.64
CA ASN A 143 -5.02 7.92 3.99
C ASN A 143 -3.50 8.00 3.74
N PRO A 144 -2.95 9.16 3.36
CA PRO A 144 -1.51 9.30 3.09
C PRO A 144 -0.62 8.92 4.28
N ASP A 145 -1.08 9.17 5.50
CA ASP A 145 -0.38 8.86 6.75
C ASP A 145 -0.67 7.44 7.27
N GLU A 146 -1.56 6.70 6.61
CA GLU A 146 -1.98 5.35 6.98
C GLU A 146 -2.08 4.46 5.72
N TYR A 147 -1.05 4.49 4.86
CA TYR A 147 -1.07 3.79 3.58
C TYR A 147 -1.19 2.26 3.70
N LEU A 148 -1.00 1.72 4.91
CA LEU A 148 -1.17 0.32 5.28
C LEU A 148 -2.57 -0.04 5.81
N SER A 149 -3.38 0.96 6.12
CA SER A 149 -4.72 0.81 6.70
C SER A 149 -5.75 1.39 5.74
N PRO A 150 -6.27 0.59 4.79
CA PRO A 150 -7.21 1.10 3.80
C PRO A 150 -8.51 1.54 4.48
N VAL A 151 -9.01 2.72 4.11
CA VAL A 151 -10.33 3.22 4.51
C VAL A 151 -11.44 2.66 3.62
N LYS A 152 -11.10 2.17 2.43
CA LYS A 152 -12.03 1.50 1.51
C LYS A 152 -11.29 0.40 0.75
N ILE A 153 -11.96 -0.73 0.60
CA ILE A 153 -11.55 -1.86 -0.22
C ILE A 153 -12.65 -2.14 -1.24
N THR A 154 -12.28 -2.33 -2.50
CA THR A 154 -13.17 -2.82 -3.55
C THR A 154 -12.55 -4.05 -4.17
N LEU A 155 -13.37 -5.05 -4.44
CA LEU A 155 -12.98 -6.26 -5.14
C LEU A 155 -13.96 -6.48 -6.29
N GLU A 156 -13.43 -6.73 -7.48
CA GLU A 156 -14.19 -7.15 -8.63
C GLU A 156 -13.54 -8.41 -9.20
N SER A 157 -14.31 -9.48 -9.38
CA SER A 157 -13.88 -10.68 -10.08
C SER A 157 -14.72 -10.88 -11.33
N THR A 158 -14.05 -11.17 -12.45
CA THR A 158 -14.68 -11.52 -13.73
C THR A 158 -14.07 -12.80 -14.29
N GLY A 159 -14.89 -13.64 -14.93
CA GLY A 159 -14.48 -14.97 -15.35
C GLY A 159 -14.43 -16.00 -14.20
N GLY A 160 -14.68 -17.27 -14.52
CA GLY A 160 -14.83 -18.35 -13.54
C GLY A 160 -16.21 -18.41 -12.87
N GLU A 161 -16.41 -19.37 -11.95
CA GLU A 161 -17.70 -19.64 -11.30
C GLU A 161 -18.16 -18.52 -10.35
N ASN A 162 -17.26 -17.59 -9.97
CA ASN A 162 -17.47 -16.62 -8.88
C ASN A 162 -17.28 -15.16 -9.33
N SER A 163 -17.88 -14.77 -10.45
CA SER A 163 -17.88 -13.38 -10.89
C SER A 163 -18.77 -12.51 -9.98
N GLY A 164 -18.30 -11.33 -9.58
CA GLY A 164 -19.08 -10.43 -8.72
C GLY A 164 -18.28 -9.24 -8.22
N GLN A 165 -18.93 -8.38 -7.44
CA GLN A 165 -18.31 -7.20 -6.84
C GLN A 165 -18.59 -7.13 -5.34
N ILE A 166 -17.55 -6.82 -4.58
CA ILE A 166 -17.62 -6.54 -3.15
C ILE A 166 -17.04 -5.15 -2.90
N GLU A 167 -17.78 -4.32 -2.18
CA GLU A 167 -17.26 -3.07 -1.61
C GLU A 167 -17.26 -3.17 -0.09
N ALA A 168 -16.17 -2.74 0.53
CA ALA A 168 -16.04 -2.71 1.97
C ALA A 168 -15.47 -1.36 2.42
N LYS A 169 -16.13 -0.71 3.38
CA LYS A 169 -15.69 0.56 3.97
C LYS A 169 -15.23 0.34 5.40
N VAL A 170 -14.07 0.87 5.76
CA VAL A 170 -13.56 0.83 7.14
C VAL A 170 -13.93 2.14 7.82
N LYS A 171 -14.65 2.05 8.93
CA LYS A 171 -15.06 3.20 9.76
C LYS A 171 -15.00 2.80 11.22
N GLU A 172 -14.32 3.59 12.06
CA GLU A 172 -14.27 3.37 13.52
C GLU A 172 -13.86 1.92 13.86
N ASP A 173 -12.83 1.40 13.20
CA ASP A 173 -12.35 0.02 13.32
C ASP A 173 -13.38 -1.07 12.96
N ARG A 174 -14.47 -0.69 12.31
CA ARG A 174 -15.52 -1.59 11.82
C ARG A 174 -15.53 -1.64 10.31
N LEU A 175 -15.71 -2.85 9.79
CA LEU A 175 -15.92 -3.06 8.37
C LEU A 175 -17.41 -3.07 8.03
N ILE A 176 -17.82 -2.21 7.10
CA ILE A 176 -19.16 -2.21 6.54
C ILE A 176 -19.06 -2.76 5.11
N VAL A 177 -19.48 -4.01 4.93
CA VAL A 177 -19.47 -4.70 3.63
C VAL A 177 -20.80 -4.45 2.91
N THR A 178 -20.72 -4.01 1.66
CA THR A 178 -21.86 -3.88 0.74
C THR A 178 -21.62 -4.81 -0.45
N GLN A 179 -22.62 -5.65 -0.76
CA GLN A 179 -22.58 -6.58 -1.89
C GLN A 179 -23.72 -6.24 -2.86
N SER A 180 -23.44 -6.33 -4.16
CA SER A 180 -24.44 -6.14 -5.21
C SER A 180 -24.60 -7.43 -6.03
N GLY A 181 -25.83 -7.97 -6.08
CA GLY A 181 -26.20 -9.19 -6.81
C GLY A 181 -26.32 -10.42 -5.91
N GLU A 182 -27.42 -11.15 -6.04
CA GLU A 182 -27.65 -12.42 -5.34
C GLU A 182 -26.50 -13.39 -5.60
N MET A 183 -25.81 -13.84 -4.54
CA MET A 183 -24.84 -14.93 -4.65
C MET A 183 -25.49 -16.26 -4.25
N LYS A 184 -25.44 -17.24 -5.16
CA LYS A 184 -25.22 -18.61 -4.72
C LYS A 184 -23.83 -18.65 -4.08
N ALA A 185 -23.78 -19.10 -2.83
CA ALA A 185 -22.57 -19.15 -2.03
C ALA A 185 -21.44 -19.90 -2.76
N HIS A 186 -20.41 -19.18 -3.20
CA HIS A 186 -19.17 -19.78 -3.62
C HIS A 186 -17.96 -18.98 -3.11
N LYS A 187 -16.96 -19.76 -2.67
CA LYS A 187 -15.69 -19.30 -2.09
C LYS A 187 -14.95 -18.41 -3.07
N ILE A 188 -14.90 -17.11 -2.82
CA ILE A 188 -13.69 -16.33 -3.17
C ILE A 188 -12.53 -17.07 -2.51
N GLN A 189 -11.46 -17.40 -3.24
CA GLN A 189 -10.29 -17.98 -2.60
C GLN A 189 -9.85 -17.00 -1.51
N PRO A 190 -10.00 -17.37 -0.25
CA PRO A 190 -10.17 -16.38 0.81
C PRO A 190 -8.83 -15.76 1.27
N ASN A 191 -7.76 -16.01 0.50
CA ASN A 191 -6.46 -15.39 0.66
C ASN A 191 -6.16 -14.36 -0.44
N LEU A 192 -6.95 -14.24 -1.51
CA LEU A 192 -6.52 -13.49 -2.70
C LEU A 192 -6.35 -11.97 -2.49
N VAL A 193 -7.29 -11.33 -1.79
CA VAL A 193 -7.16 -9.89 -1.44
C VAL A 193 -5.97 -9.67 -0.53
N VAL A 194 -5.81 -10.57 0.43
CA VAL A 194 -4.69 -10.59 1.36
C VAL A 194 -3.37 -10.79 0.61
N ASP A 195 -3.31 -11.71 -0.34
CA ASP A 195 -2.13 -11.99 -1.15
C ASP A 195 -1.78 -10.78 -2.02
N MET A 196 -2.77 -10.11 -2.63
CA MET A 196 -2.55 -8.87 -3.38
C MET A 196 -2.04 -7.73 -2.47
N ALA A 197 -2.61 -7.58 -1.27
CA ALA A 197 -2.13 -6.63 -0.28
C ALA A 197 -0.72 -6.97 0.23
N LEU A 198 -0.37 -8.26 0.37
CA LEU A 198 0.96 -8.71 0.75
C LEU A 198 1.99 -8.50 -0.36
N LEU A 199 1.62 -8.81 -1.61
CA LEU A 199 2.38 -8.49 -2.80
C LEU A 199 2.69 -7.00 -2.86
N ARG A 200 1.69 -6.16 -2.51
CA ARG A 200 1.93 -4.73 -2.34
C ARG A 200 2.90 -4.49 -1.19
N LEU A 201 2.60 -4.90 0.04
CA LEU A 201 3.46 -4.70 1.22
C LEU A 201 4.93 -5.00 0.95
N VAL A 202 5.28 -6.17 0.44
CA VAL A 202 6.70 -6.56 0.24
C VAL A 202 7.45 -5.65 -0.73
N THR A 203 6.77 -4.97 -1.65
CA THR A 203 7.39 -3.98 -2.55
C THR A 203 7.74 -2.66 -1.85
N ILE A 204 7.20 -2.44 -0.65
CA ILE A 204 7.25 -1.17 0.07
C ILE A 204 8.07 -1.21 1.35
N LEU A 205 8.29 -2.40 1.90
CA LEU A 205 9.00 -2.53 3.17
C LEU A 205 10.51 -2.22 3.01
N PRO A 206 11.11 -1.43 3.91
CA PRO A 206 12.55 -1.29 3.95
C PRO A 206 13.23 -2.60 4.38
N LYS A 207 14.55 -2.70 4.11
CA LYS A 207 15.35 -3.92 4.34
C LYS A 207 15.54 -4.30 5.81
N THR A 208 14.98 -3.56 6.74
CA THR A 208 15.30 -3.70 8.17
C THR A 208 14.07 -3.72 9.05
N ALA A 209 12.88 -3.73 8.46
CA ALA A 209 11.65 -3.55 9.19
C ALA A 209 10.78 -4.81 9.12
N GLU A 210 10.13 -5.07 10.24
CA GLU A 210 9.10 -6.06 10.41
C GLU A 210 7.76 -5.34 10.57
N TYR A 211 6.74 -5.82 9.86
CA TYR A 211 5.43 -5.19 9.86
C TYR A 211 4.36 -6.18 10.28
N PRO A 212 3.60 -5.88 11.35
CA PRO A 212 2.42 -6.64 11.72
C PRO A 212 1.37 -6.61 10.60
N ILE A 213 0.80 -7.77 10.28
CA ILE A 213 -0.17 -7.95 9.17
C ILE A 213 -1.59 -8.17 9.69
N GLY A 214 -1.79 -8.42 10.98
CA GLY A 214 -3.09 -8.79 11.56
C GLY A 214 -4.27 -7.87 11.20
N LEU A 215 -4.01 -6.65 10.74
CA LEU A 215 -5.03 -5.70 10.25
C LEU A 215 -5.58 -6.02 8.84
N LEU A 216 -4.98 -6.93 8.07
CA LEU A 216 -5.42 -7.29 6.71
C LEU A 216 -6.51 -8.37 6.65
N GLU A 217 -7.01 -8.87 7.79
CA GLU A 217 -7.89 -10.04 7.93
C GLU A 217 -9.32 -9.91 7.34
N LEU A 218 -9.62 -8.86 6.57
CA LEU A 218 -10.98 -8.42 6.23
C LEU A 218 -11.91 -9.42 5.52
N VAL A 219 -11.40 -10.51 4.93
CA VAL A 219 -12.25 -11.50 4.21
C VAL A 219 -11.95 -12.96 4.61
N LYS A 220 -11.01 -13.21 5.53
CA LYS A 220 -10.82 -14.53 6.15
C LYS A 220 -9.97 -14.48 7.44
N PRO A 221 -10.36 -15.21 8.49
CA PRO A 221 -9.63 -15.32 9.76
C PRO A 221 -8.37 -16.22 9.70
N LYS A 222 -7.58 -16.21 8.61
CA LYS A 222 -6.39 -17.10 8.49
C LYS A 222 -5.05 -16.42 8.69
N ILE A 223 -4.97 -15.11 8.51
CA ILE A 223 -3.87 -14.37 9.10
C ILE A 223 -4.20 -14.26 10.58
N LYS A 224 -3.21 -14.46 11.45
CA LYS A 224 -3.37 -14.21 12.89
C LYS A 224 -2.94 -12.78 13.20
N GLU A 225 -3.41 -12.24 14.31
CA GLU A 225 -2.92 -10.97 14.86
C GLU A 225 -1.38 -10.93 15.01
N SER A 226 -0.74 -12.10 15.21
CA SER A 226 0.72 -12.24 15.32
C SER A 226 1.46 -12.41 13.99
N ALA A 227 0.77 -12.35 12.85
CA ALA A 227 1.42 -12.48 11.55
C ALA A 227 2.28 -11.25 11.25
N ALA A 228 3.45 -11.49 10.67
CA ALA A 228 4.41 -10.44 10.36
C ALA A 228 5.01 -10.65 8.96
N VAL A 229 5.22 -9.54 8.24
CA VAL A 229 6.11 -9.53 7.07
C VAL A 229 7.46 -9.07 7.58
N LYS A 230 8.49 -9.88 7.37
CA LYS A 230 9.87 -9.55 7.76
C LYS A 230 10.78 -9.54 6.54
N PHE A 231 11.70 -8.58 6.48
CA PHE A 231 12.88 -8.75 5.67
C PHE A 231 13.71 -9.91 6.22
N ASP A 232 14.19 -10.77 5.33
CA ASP A 232 15.04 -11.89 5.69
C ASP A 232 16.49 -11.68 5.23
N LYS A 233 16.71 -11.52 3.92
CA LYS A 233 18.05 -11.31 3.37
C LYS A 233 18.02 -10.72 1.96
N GLU A 234 19.17 -10.29 1.47
CA GLU A 234 19.40 -10.01 0.05
C GLU A 234 20.12 -11.19 -0.59
N GLU A 235 19.66 -11.62 -1.77
CA GLU A 235 20.28 -12.72 -2.51
C GLU A 235 20.14 -12.55 -4.02
N GLN A 236 20.94 -13.32 -4.78
CA GLN A 236 20.77 -13.45 -6.22
C GLN A 236 19.72 -14.51 -6.50
N VAL A 237 18.67 -14.14 -7.25
CA VAL A 237 17.65 -15.07 -7.71
C VAL A 237 17.67 -15.16 -9.23
N GLU A 238 17.42 -16.35 -9.75
CA GLU A 238 17.27 -16.56 -11.18
C GLU A 238 15.83 -16.26 -11.60
N VAL A 239 15.68 -15.39 -12.60
CA VAL A 239 14.41 -14.91 -13.15
C VAL A 239 14.53 -15.04 -14.67
N LEU A 240 13.81 -15.99 -15.25
CA LEU A 240 13.83 -16.26 -16.70
C LEU A 240 15.26 -16.40 -17.28
N GLY A 241 16.15 -17.10 -16.58
CA GLY A 241 17.53 -17.32 -17.00
C GLY A 241 18.51 -16.17 -16.71
N GLN A 242 18.05 -15.09 -16.05
CA GLN A 242 18.89 -13.98 -15.62
C GLN A 242 19.03 -13.97 -14.09
N LYS A 243 20.22 -13.67 -13.58
CA LYS A 243 20.43 -13.47 -12.14
C LYS A 243 20.16 -12.01 -11.78
N VAL A 244 19.27 -11.79 -10.82
CA VAL A 244 18.93 -10.46 -10.30
C VAL A 244 19.14 -10.41 -8.79
N THR A 245 19.69 -9.29 -8.31
CA THR A 245 19.76 -9.02 -6.86
C THR A 245 18.38 -8.69 -6.34
N ALA A 246 17.86 -9.49 -5.42
CA ALA A 246 16.55 -9.27 -4.82
C ALA A 246 16.59 -9.43 -3.30
N ARG A 247 15.68 -8.72 -2.64
CA ARG A 247 15.44 -8.80 -1.20
C ARG A 247 14.34 -9.80 -0.94
N ARG A 248 14.62 -10.81 -0.13
CA ARG A 248 13.66 -11.81 0.31
C ARG A 248 12.90 -11.28 1.53
N TYR A 249 11.57 -11.33 1.44
CA TYR A 249 10.65 -11.09 2.54
C TYR A 249 9.92 -12.38 2.87
N ILE A 250 9.70 -12.63 4.15
CA ILE A 250 8.98 -13.79 4.67
C ILE A 250 7.69 -13.31 5.29
N VAL A 251 6.60 -13.98 4.94
CA VAL A 251 5.30 -13.83 5.59
C VAL A 251 5.01 -15.11 6.34
N SER A 252 5.06 -15.02 7.67
CA SER A 252 4.75 -16.12 8.57
C SER A 252 3.39 -15.87 9.22
N ASP A 253 2.43 -16.77 8.99
CA ASP A 253 1.09 -16.71 9.60
C ASP A 253 0.81 -17.80 10.65
N GLY A 254 1.82 -18.65 10.92
CA GLY A 254 1.83 -19.59 12.06
C GLY A 254 0.98 -20.84 11.90
N GLU A 255 0.24 -21.01 10.80
CA GLU A 255 -0.55 -22.22 10.50
C GLU A 255 -0.34 -22.77 9.09
N SER A 256 0.26 -21.99 8.18
CA SER A 256 0.60 -22.43 6.82
C SER A 256 2.11 -22.32 6.57
N GLU A 257 2.57 -22.92 5.46
CA GLU A 257 3.96 -22.76 5.04
C GLU A 257 4.28 -21.28 4.81
N ASP A 258 5.46 -20.87 5.25
CA ASP A 258 5.95 -19.51 5.04
C ASP A 258 5.84 -19.12 3.56
N ARG A 259 5.34 -17.92 3.30
CA ARG A 259 5.33 -17.34 1.95
C ARG A 259 6.57 -16.47 1.79
N PHE A 260 7.23 -16.61 0.64
CA PHE A 260 8.44 -15.88 0.32
C PHE A 260 8.22 -14.97 -0.87
N TYR A 261 8.74 -13.74 -0.78
CA TYR A 261 8.62 -12.73 -1.82
C TYR A 261 9.99 -12.12 -2.09
N TRP A 262 10.32 -11.91 -3.37
CA TRP A 262 11.59 -11.31 -3.77
C TRP A 262 11.36 -10.01 -4.51
N ALA A 263 11.82 -8.90 -3.91
CA ALA A 263 11.67 -7.56 -4.48
C ALA A 263 13.02 -6.85 -4.68
N GLY A 264 13.17 -6.20 -5.84
CA GLY A 264 14.35 -5.40 -6.18
C GLY A 264 14.49 -4.12 -5.37
N SER A 265 15.64 -3.46 -5.48
CA SER A 265 15.90 -2.15 -4.85
C SER A 265 14.87 -1.08 -5.24
N ALA A 266 14.37 -1.14 -6.48
CA ALA A 266 13.33 -0.26 -7.02
C ALA A 266 11.88 -0.72 -6.74
N GLY A 267 11.68 -1.70 -5.84
CA GLY A 267 10.34 -2.21 -5.49
C GLY A 267 9.72 -3.13 -6.55
N HIS A 268 10.49 -3.60 -7.52
CA HIS A 268 9.99 -4.53 -8.53
C HIS A 268 9.88 -5.92 -7.93
N LEU A 269 8.73 -6.56 -8.08
CA LEU A 269 8.54 -7.93 -7.65
C LEU A 269 9.09 -8.89 -8.72
N TYR A 270 9.95 -9.82 -8.32
CA TYR A 270 10.61 -10.76 -9.22
C TYR A 270 10.13 -12.20 -9.05
N ARG A 271 9.82 -12.60 -7.82
CA ARG A 271 9.42 -13.96 -7.51
C ARG A 271 8.51 -13.98 -6.28
N VAL A 272 7.58 -14.92 -6.29
CA VAL A 272 6.71 -15.26 -5.16
C VAL A 272 6.71 -16.76 -5.03
N GLN A 273 6.81 -17.26 -3.81
CA GLN A 273 6.71 -18.66 -3.49
C GLN A 273 5.73 -18.86 -2.34
N ALA A 274 4.71 -19.68 -2.57
CA ALA A 274 3.74 -20.10 -1.57
C ALA A 274 3.61 -21.63 -1.64
N GLY A 275 4.32 -22.30 -0.72
CA GLY A 275 4.52 -23.75 -0.77
C GLY A 275 5.14 -24.23 -2.09
N ALA A 276 4.45 -25.14 -2.77
CA ALA A 276 4.90 -25.70 -4.07
C ALA A 276 4.65 -24.78 -5.28
N ILE A 277 3.90 -23.69 -5.10
CA ILE A 277 3.61 -22.75 -6.19
C ILE A 277 4.71 -21.70 -6.22
N GLU A 278 5.44 -21.68 -7.33
CA GLU A 278 6.39 -20.63 -7.65
C GLU A 278 5.87 -19.80 -8.82
N ALA A 279 5.74 -18.50 -8.57
CA ALA A 279 5.40 -17.51 -9.56
C ALA A 279 6.61 -16.62 -9.82
N VAL A 280 7.06 -16.58 -11.07
CA VAL A 280 8.07 -15.60 -11.52
C VAL A 280 7.34 -14.43 -12.15
N LEU A 281 7.73 -13.21 -11.75
CA LEU A 281 7.17 -11.96 -12.23
C LEU A 281 8.22 -11.24 -13.08
N SER A 282 7.89 -10.93 -14.33
CA SER A 282 8.86 -10.38 -15.30
C SER A 282 8.38 -9.10 -16.02
N ASP A 283 9.30 -8.53 -16.81
CA ASP A 283 9.21 -7.30 -17.62
C ASP A 283 7.79 -6.79 -17.96
N GLU A 284 7.53 -5.54 -17.54
CA GLU A 284 6.33 -4.74 -17.79
C GLU A 284 5.92 -4.74 -19.28
N LYS A 285 6.89 -4.77 -20.20
CA LYS A 285 6.65 -4.72 -21.65
C LYS A 285 5.94 -5.97 -22.18
N LYS A 286 6.15 -7.13 -21.54
CA LYS A 286 5.62 -8.42 -22.00
C LYS A 286 4.39 -8.88 -21.24
N ALA A 287 3.97 -8.17 -20.19
CA ALA A 287 2.85 -8.58 -19.35
C ALA A 287 1.56 -8.80 -20.16
N LYS A 288 1.28 -7.89 -21.11
CA LYS A 288 0.03 -7.88 -21.90
C LYS A 288 0.01 -8.84 -23.10
N ASP A 289 1.12 -9.51 -23.41
CA ASP A 289 1.26 -10.36 -24.62
C ASP A 289 0.56 -11.73 -24.52
N LEU A 290 -0.31 -11.96 -23.53
CA LEU A 290 -1.20 -13.12 -23.61
C LEU A 290 -2.30 -12.76 -24.59
N ASP A 291 -2.26 -13.38 -25.77
CA ASP A 291 -3.20 -13.12 -26.84
C ASP A 291 -4.64 -13.21 -26.32
N THR A 292 -5.33 -12.08 -26.34
CA THR A 292 -6.79 -12.01 -26.32
C THR A 292 -7.37 -12.28 -27.72
N LYS A 293 -6.56 -12.87 -28.61
CA LYS A 293 -6.89 -13.19 -29.99
C LYS A 293 -6.45 -14.62 -30.30
N GLU A 294 -7.38 -15.55 -30.13
CA GLU A 294 -8.05 -16.26 -31.23
C GLU A 294 -9.29 -16.98 -30.69
#